data_AF-A0A1Y2BBE6-F1
#
_entry.id   AF-A0A1Y2BBE6-F1
#
_cell.length_a   1.000
_cell.length_b   1.000
_cell.length_c   1.000
_cell.angle_alpha   90.00
_cell.angle_beta   90.00
_cell.angle_gamma   90.00
#
_symmetry.space_group_name_H-M   'P 1'
#
loop_
_entity.id
_entity.type
_entity.pdbx_description
1 polymer ?
#
loop_
_entity_poly.entity_id
_entity_poly.type
_entity_poly.pdbx_seq_one_letter_code
_entity_poly.pdbx_strand_id
1 'polypeptide(L)'
;FNKYGYQINPAALGSLEKALIKCTTPSTISSCIVVDAKEVKGDGSKPNIIKCTSDGCVEDKGGDGEYYIDASDSSKIIQCVNNDGIICKSIPHQGSVSSPTHYASAKADAKVLYTCNNEGCIDEGSTIKGYFLNSAGTSGKTLIECNGTECVEFADVETYSGIGTVKVTDGHAFLCVDVGCNGAGEVEIKTLSTPIYKTIRSGNLFPGSPRATDITVKFDKDGSVFLLDPINYGSTAGITETTVGTYVYFFDMNGNRVNPPTSGTLPNVSAYQCEYKETDNELDDGTLALEQHCVQVKGFAKIPGTSNFVQCSGWRREGCTITTLKSCDPEDEGKLGTGNKIV
;
A
#
# COMPACT_ATOMS: atom_id res chain seq x y z
N PHE A 1 -7.49 38.65 -5.24
CA PHE A 1 -7.11 37.31 -4.75
C PHE A 1 -6.07 36.73 -5.74
N ASN A 2 -4.79 37.08 -5.63
CA ASN A 2 -3.81 36.85 -6.72
C ASN A 2 -3.08 35.51 -6.61
N LYS A 3 -3.82 34.45 -6.26
CA LYS A 3 -3.26 33.15 -5.92
C LYS A 3 -3.82 32.07 -6.83
N TYR A 4 -2.94 31.18 -7.31
CA TYR A 4 -3.23 30.10 -8.26
C TYR A 4 -2.78 28.76 -7.67
N GLY A 5 -3.60 27.72 -7.77
CA GLY A 5 -3.33 26.43 -7.13
C GLY A 5 -4.06 26.28 -5.79
N TYR A 6 -3.55 25.40 -4.94
CA TYR A 6 -4.17 25.07 -3.65
C TYR A 6 -3.71 26.00 -2.54
N GLN A 7 -4.62 26.28 -1.63
CA GLN A 7 -4.40 27.04 -0.41
C GLN A 7 -5.14 26.38 0.75
N ILE A 8 -4.64 26.57 1.97
CA ILE A 8 -5.37 26.16 3.17
C ILE A 8 -6.63 27.03 3.31
N ASN A 9 -7.77 26.39 3.55
CA ASN A 9 -9.01 27.07 3.86
C ASN A 9 -9.02 27.45 5.35
N PRO A 10 -8.84 28.73 5.71
CA PRO A 10 -8.83 29.15 7.12
C PRO A 10 -10.19 28.97 7.81
N ALA A 11 -11.28 28.77 7.05
CA ALA A 11 -12.61 28.52 7.60
C ALA A 11 -12.84 27.05 8.01
N ALA A 12 -11.90 26.15 7.72
CA ALA A 12 -12.01 24.70 7.98
C ALA A 12 -10.81 24.16 8.79
N LEU A 13 -10.24 24.99 9.67
CA LEU A 13 -9.13 24.57 10.54
C LEU A 13 -9.55 23.42 11.46
N GLY A 14 -8.69 22.41 11.59
CA GLY A 14 -8.96 21.22 12.41
C GLY A 14 -9.88 20.19 11.76
N SER A 15 -10.16 20.30 10.46
CA SER A 15 -10.94 19.33 9.68
C SER A 15 -10.24 19.00 8.37
N LEU A 16 -10.46 17.78 7.88
CA LEU A 16 -10.14 17.37 6.51
C LEU A 16 -11.25 17.75 5.52
N GLU A 17 -12.49 17.96 5.98
CA GLU A 17 -13.58 18.38 5.10
C GLU A 17 -13.42 19.86 4.72
N LYS A 18 -13.49 20.18 3.43
CA LYS A 18 -13.38 21.54 2.89
C LYS A 18 -12.11 22.29 3.32
N ALA A 19 -11.06 21.55 3.68
CA ALA A 19 -9.82 22.10 4.25
C ALA A 19 -8.98 22.90 3.25
N LEU A 20 -9.27 22.81 1.95
CA LEU A 20 -8.48 23.44 0.89
C LEU A 20 -9.34 24.30 -0.04
N ILE A 21 -8.72 25.33 -0.61
CA ILE A 21 -9.26 26.17 -1.67
C ILE A 21 -8.38 25.98 -2.91
N LYS A 22 -8.94 25.51 -4.02
CA LYS A 22 -8.25 25.36 -5.30
C LYS A 22 -8.68 26.46 -6.26
N CYS A 23 -7.77 27.34 -6.66
CA CYS A 23 -8.03 28.38 -7.66
C CYS A 23 -7.37 28.01 -9.00
N THR A 24 -8.15 27.98 -10.08
CA THR A 24 -7.66 27.62 -11.42
C THR A 24 -7.22 28.82 -12.26
N THR A 25 -7.48 30.04 -11.81
CA THR A 25 -7.04 31.26 -12.49
C THR A 25 -6.53 32.28 -11.49
N PRO A 26 -5.35 32.89 -11.70
CA PRO A 26 -4.89 33.98 -10.85
C PRO A 26 -5.91 35.11 -10.79
N SER A 27 -5.98 35.82 -9.67
CA SER A 27 -6.78 37.05 -9.50
C SER A 27 -8.31 36.90 -9.60
N THR A 28 -8.85 35.69 -9.78
CA THR A 28 -10.28 35.49 -10.07
C THR A 28 -10.92 34.57 -9.03
N ILE A 29 -11.64 35.13 -8.06
CA ILE A 29 -12.22 34.35 -6.94
C ILE A 29 -13.28 33.34 -7.40
N SER A 30 -13.97 33.63 -8.52
CA SER A 30 -14.94 32.71 -9.13
C SER A 30 -14.29 31.46 -9.77
N SER A 31 -12.95 31.45 -9.91
CA SER A 31 -12.20 30.26 -10.34
C SER A 31 -11.80 29.35 -9.17
N CYS A 32 -12.16 29.74 -7.94
CA CYS A 32 -11.80 29.02 -6.73
C CYS A 32 -12.95 28.10 -6.29
N ILE A 33 -12.62 26.85 -5.98
CA ILE A 33 -13.52 25.87 -5.37
C ILE A 33 -12.98 25.43 -4.02
N VAL A 34 -13.87 25.14 -3.08
CA VAL A 34 -13.51 24.53 -1.80
C VAL A 34 -13.54 23.02 -1.97
N VAL A 35 -12.46 22.35 -1.54
CA VAL A 35 -12.28 20.91 -1.68
C VAL A 35 -11.79 20.32 -0.37
N ASP A 36 -12.07 19.04 -0.17
CA ASP A 36 -11.54 18.30 0.98
C ASP A 36 -10.01 18.18 0.90
N ALA A 37 -9.40 18.00 2.07
CA ALA A 37 -7.98 17.83 2.25
C ALA A 37 -7.45 16.63 1.44
N LYS A 38 -6.43 16.91 0.65
CA LYS A 38 -5.49 15.93 0.09
C LYS A 38 -4.10 16.56 0.18
N GLU A 39 -3.04 15.78 0.30
CA GLU A 39 -1.67 16.33 0.19
C GLU A 39 -1.49 16.94 -1.21
N VAL A 40 -1.17 18.23 -1.29
CA VAL A 40 -1.15 18.97 -2.57
C VAL A 40 0.02 19.95 -2.63
N LYS A 41 0.41 20.31 -3.84
CA LYS A 41 1.33 21.42 -4.07
C LYS A 41 0.64 22.75 -3.74
N GLY A 42 1.30 23.60 -2.94
CA GLY A 42 0.84 24.96 -2.66
C GLY A 42 0.97 25.90 -3.87
N ASP A 43 0.42 27.12 -3.77
CA ASP A 43 0.60 28.14 -4.80
C ASP A 43 2.09 28.48 -4.99
N GLY A 44 2.50 28.70 -6.24
CA GLY A 44 3.90 28.97 -6.61
C GLY A 44 4.50 30.26 -6.03
N SER A 45 3.81 30.94 -5.09
CA SER A 45 4.26 32.18 -4.44
C SER A 45 4.63 32.05 -2.96
N LYS A 46 4.41 30.88 -2.32
CA LYS A 46 4.95 30.32 -1.04
C LYS A 46 3.81 29.54 -0.32
N PRO A 47 4.04 28.38 0.35
CA PRO A 47 5.15 27.42 0.33
C PRO A 47 4.94 26.31 -0.71
N ASN A 48 5.98 25.51 -0.93
CA ASN A 48 5.99 24.49 -1.99
C ASN A 48 4.96 23.36 -1.79
N ILE A 49 4.52 23.10 -0.55
CA ILE A 49 3.66 21.96 -0.20
C ILE A 49 2.63 22.36 0.87
N ILE A 50 1.42 21.85 0.72
CA ILE A 50 0.39 21.83 1.78
C ILE A 50 0.22 20.38 2.21
N LYS A 51 0.60 20.08 3.45
CA LYS A 51 0.43 18.76 4.08
C LYS A 51 -0.85 18.72 4.85
N CYS A 52 -1.63 17.65 4.74
CA CYS A 52 -2.87 17.48 5.49
C CYS A 52 -2.81 16.20 6.32
N THR A 53 -3.12 16.31 7.60
CA THR A 53 -3.24 15.19 8.55
C THR A 53 -4.65 15.18 9.15
N SER A 54 -4.97 14.19 9.98
CA SER A 54 -6.24 14.16 10.73
C SER A 54 -6.54 15.47 11.46
N ASP A 55 -5.50 16.21 11.84
CA ASP A 55 -5.59 17.45 12.63
C ASP A 55 -5.70 18.71 11.74
N GLY A 56 -5.80 18.53 10.42
CA GLY A 56 -5.94 19.59 9.43
C GLY A 56 -4.70 19.76 8.54
N CYS A 57 -4.68 20.86 7.78
CA CYS A 57 -3.63 21.15 6.79
C CYS A 57 -2.65 22.22 7.28
N VAL A 58 -1.36 22.00 7.03
CA VAL A 58 -0.24 22.89 7.37
C VAL A 58 0.65 23.14 6.17
N GLU A 59 1.30 24.30 6.18
CA GLU A 59 2.30 24.68 5.18
C GLU A 59 3.64 23.99 5.47
N ASP A 60 4.25 23.38 4.45
CA ASP A 60 5.57 22.76 4.54
C ASP A 60 6.50 23.23 3.40
N LYS A 61 7.77 23.46 3.75
CA LYS A 61 8.82 23.83 2.79
C LYS A 61 9.32 22.63 1.97
N GLY A 62 9.11 21.41 2.47
CA GLY A 62 9.76 20.20 2.00
C GLY A 62 11.23 20.14 2.42
N GLY A 63 11.83 18.98 2.25
CA GLY A 63 13.24 18.68 2.44
C GLY A 63 13.92 18.29 1.12
N ASP A 64 15.26 18.25 1.15
CA ASP A 64 16.05 17.86 -0.02
C ASP A 64 15.89 16.37 -0.33
N GLY A 65 15.71 16.03 -1.60
CA GLY A 65 15.50 14.64 -2.05
C GLY A 65 14.12 14.06 -1.69
N GLU A 66 13.19 14.88 -1.18
CA GLU A 66 11.88 14.40 -0.76
C GLU A 66 10.88 14.36 -1.91
N TYR A 67 10.03 13.33 -1.87
CA TYR A 67 8.89 13.17 -2.76
C TYR A 67 7.58 13.30 -1.99
N TYR A 68 6.54 13.75 -2.70
CA TYR A 68 5.18 13.92 -2.19
C TYR A 68 4.15 13.63 -3.29
N ILE A 69 2.99 13.09 -2.91
CA ILE A 69 1.90 12.84 -3.86
C ILE A 69 1.36 14.18 -4.37
N ASP A 70 1.22 14.31 -5.69
CA ASP A 70 0.51 15.46 -6.27
C ASP A 70 -0.98 15.15 -6.40
N ALA A 71 -1.77 15.36 -5.36
CA ALA A 71 -3.21 15.08 -5.45
C ALA A 71 -3.97 16.03 -6.40
N SER A 72 -3.30 17.01 -7.01
CA SER A 72 -3.91 17.88 -8.02
C SER A 72 -3.88 17.30 -9.43
N ASP A 73 -2.95 16.38 -9.70
CA ASP A 73 -2.69 15.80 -11.01
C ASP A 73 -2.17 14.36 -10.82
N SER A 74 -3.03 13.38 -11.08
CA SER A 74 -2.71 11.96 -10.89
C SER A 74 -1.59 11.44 -11.79
N SER A 75 -1.16 12.20 -12.81
CA SER A 75 -0.01 11.85 -13.66
C SER A 75 1.33 12.34 -13.12
N LYS A 76 1.34 13.04 -11.97
CA LYS A 76 2.52 13.69 -11.42
C LYS A 76 2.82 13.32 -9.97
N ILE A 77 4.06 13.59 -9.59
CA ILE A 77 4.58 13.54 -8.23
C ILE A 77 5.33 14.86 -7.97
N ILE A 78 5.35 15.32 -6.72
CA ILE A 78 6.13 16.49 -6.32
C ILE A 78 7.50 16.01 -5.87
N GLN A 79 8.56 16.56 -6.48
CA GLN A 79 9.96 16.33 -6.09
C GLN A 79 10.56 17.62 -5.53
N CYS A 80 11.16 17.55 -4.35
CA CYS A 80 11.90 18.64 -3.72
C CYS A 80 13.40 18.45 -3.87
N VAL A 81 14.09 19.50 -4.28
CA VAL A 81 15.55 19.52 -4.46
C VAL A 81 16.14 20.79 -3.88
N ASN A 82 17.31 20.66 -3.26
CA ASN A 82 18.08 21.80 -2.78
C ASN A 82 18.94 22.38 -3.92
N ASN A 83 18.58 23.57 -4.38
CA ASN A 83 19.36 24.35 -5.33
C ASN A 83 19.43 25.80 -4.82
N ASP A 84 20.31 26.04 -3.85
CA ASP A 84 20.40 27.31 -3.09
C ASP A 84 19.11 27.64 -2.33
N GLY A 85 18.46 26.59 -1.81
CA GLY A 85 17.14 26.62 -1.19
C GLY A 85 16.28 25.45 -1.65
N ILE A 86 15.33 25.02 -0.80
CA ILE A 86 14.41 23.94 -1.17
C ILE A 86 13.39 24.42 -2.20
N ILE A 87 13.39 23.78 -3.36
CA ILE A 87 12.45 24.02 -4.46
C ILE A 87 11.73 22.71 -4.76
N CYS A 88 10.39 22.70 -4.69
CA CYS A 88 9.61 21.54 -5.09
C CYS A 88 8.84 21.75 -6.40
N LYS A 89 8.98 20.77 -7.30
CA LYS A 89 8.40 20.77 -8.64
C LYS A 89 7.46 19.59 -8.80
N SER A 90 6.33 19.83 -9.47
CA SER A 90 5.45 18.75 -9.89
C SER A 90 5.98 18.23 -11.22
N ILE A 91 6.34 16.96 -11.25
CA ILE A 91 6.99 16.29 -12.38
C ILE A 91 6.20 15.03 -12.74
N PRO A 92 6.19 14.60 -14.02
CA PRO A 92 5.58 13.33 -14.39
C PRO A 92 6.22 12.16 -13.62
N HIS A 93 5.41 11.28 -13.03
CA HIS A 93 5.92 10.10 -12.33
C HIS A 93 6.20 8.91 -13.28
N GLN A 94 5.73 8.95 -14.54
CA GLN A 94 5.98 7.95 -15.61
C GLN A 94 5.51 6.50 -15.35
N GLY A 95 4.92 6.22 -14.20
CA GLY A 95 4.37 4.92 -13.84
C GLY A 95 3.10 4.54 -14.59
N SER A 96 2.87 3.24 -14.75
CA SER A 96 1.70 2.62 -15.38
C SER A 96 1.17 1.46 -14.55
N VAL A 97 -0.05 0.96 -14.80
CA VAL A 97 -0.58 -0.23 -14.08
C VAL A 97 0.38 -1.43 -14.14
N SER A 98 1.00 -1.66 -15.30
CA SER A 98 1.90 -2.81 -15.52
C SER A 98 3.34 -2.60 -15.05
N SER A 99 3.72 -1.34 -14.81
CA SER A 99 5.07 -0.95 -14.40
C SER A 99 4.95 0.37 -13.62
N PRO A 100 4.45 0.32 -12.38
CA PRO A 100 4.38 1.50 -11.55
C PRO A 100 5.79 1.99 -11.18
N THR A 101 5.89 3.24 -10.77
CA THR A 101 7.13 3.84 -10.28
C THR A 101 7.08 3.95 -8.76
N HIS A 102 8.24 3.83 -8.13
CA HIS A 102 8.36 3.83 -6.67
C HIS A 102 9.33 4.91 -6.19
N TYR A 103 8.96 5.59 -5.11
CA TYR A 103 9.73 6.67 -4.51
C TYR A 103 9.74 6.54 -2.99
N ALA A 104 10.92 6.67 -2.38
CA ALA A 104 11.03 6.80 -0.93
C ALA A 104 10.69 8.25 -0.56
N SER A 105 9.69 8.43 0.30
CA SER A 105 9.40 9.72 0.89
C SER A 105 10.14 9.86 2.21
N ALA A 106 10.81 10.98 2.46
CA ALA A 106 11.31 11.31 3.78
C ALA A 106 10.23 12.02 4.62
N LYS A 107 9.04 11.41 4.75
CA LYS A 107 8.05 11.87 5.73
C LYS A 107 8.73 11.86 7.10
N ALA A 108 8.88 13.04 7.72
CA ALA A 108 9.72 13.27 8.90
C ALA A 108 9.52 12.24 10.04
N ASP A 109 8.33 11.68 10.16
CA ASP A 109 7.96 10.78 11.25
C ASP A 109 7.71 9.32 10.82
N ALA A 110 7.75 9.00 9.51
CA ALA A 110 7.34 7.66 9.05
C ALA A 110 8.05 7.11 7.80
N LYS A 111 8.87 7.91 7.10
CA LYS A 111 9.53 7.58 5.82
C LYS A 111 8.83 6.48 5.00
N VAL A 112 7.88 6.87 4.17
CA VAL A 112 6.96 5.92 3.51
C VAL A 112 7.36 5.63 2.07
N LEU A 113 6.75 4.60 1.48
CA LEU A 113 6.87 4.27 0.06
C LEU A 113 5.68 4.85 -0.72
N TYR A 114 5.97 5.63 -1.75
CA TYR A 114 4.96 6.01 -2.74
C TYR A 114 5.05 5.12 -3.97
N THR A 115 3.92 4.55 -4.36
CA THR A 115 3.76 3.82 -5.61
C THR A 115 2.86 4.61 -6.54
N CYS A 116 3.32 4.90 -7.76
CA CYS A 116 2.59 5.69 -8.73
C CYS A 116 2.29 4.91 -10.01
N ASN A 117 1.06 5.03 -10.51
CA ASN A 117 0.61 4.51 -11.79
C ASN A 117 -0.30 5.53 -12.49
N ASN A 118 -0.89 5.17 -13.63
CA ASN A 118 -1.77 6.04 -14.40
C ASN A 118 -3.10 6.43 -13.68
N GLU A 119 -3.44 5.77 -12.57
CA GLU A 119 -4.58 6.13 -11.72
C GLU A 119 -4.20 7.12 -10.62
N GLY A 120 -2.90 7.31 -10.36
CA GLY A 120 -2.38 8.19 -9.31
C GLY A 120 -1.24 7.56 -8.52
N CYS A 121 -0.79 8.30 -7.50
CA CYS A 121 0.12 7.79 -6.50
C CYS A 121 -0.62 7.40 -5.22
N ILE A 122 -0.17 6.35 -4.56
CA ILE A 122 -0.65 5.90 -3.25
C ILE A 122 0.49 5.87 -2.24
N ASP A 123 0.16 6.15 -0.98
CA ASP A 123 1.02 5.86 0.17
C ASP A 123 0.84 4.39 0.55
N GLU A 124 1.88 3.60 0.38
CA GLU A 124 1.88 2.16 0.73
C GLU A 124 2.01 1.94 2.23
N GLY A 125 2.29 2.99 3.00
CA GLY A 125 2.60 2.93 4.42
C GLY A 125 4.01 2.40 4.68
N SER A 126 4.49 2.58 5.92
CA SER A 126 5.82 2.13 6.31
C SER A 126 5.89 0.66 6.74
N THR A 127 4.73 0.01 6.90
CA THR A 127 4.63 -1.38 7.35
C THR A 127 4.95 -2.40 6.27
N ILE A 128 5.13 -1.99 5.02
CA ILE A 128 5.54 -2.88 3.93
C ILE A 128 7.01 -3.30 4.12
N LYS A 129 7.33 -4.53 3.70
CA LYS A 129 8.63 -5.16 3.96
C LYS A 129 9.21 -5.71 2.67
N GLY A 130 10.33 -5.18 2.19
CA GLY A 130 10.95 -5.62 0.96
C GLY A 130 11.85 -4.61 0.27
N TYR A 131 12.16 -4.88 -0.99
CA TYR A 131 12.92 -4.01 -1.88
C TYR A 131 12.08 -3.60 -3.09
N PHE A 132 12.25 -2.35 -3.53
CA PHE A 132 11.51 -1.76 -4.66
C PHE A 132 12.50 -1.07 -5.60
N LEU A 133 12.28 -1.14 -6.92
CA LEU A 133 13.10 -0.38 -7.87
C LEU A 133 12.91 1.12 -7.67
N ASN A 134 14.00 1.83 -7.39
CA ASN A 134 13.95 3.27 -7.13
C ASN A 134 13.78 4.06 -8.43
N SER A 135 12.69 4.83 -8.52
CA SER A 135 12.41 5.67 -9.69
C SER A 135 12.93 7.11 -9.55
N ALA A 136 13.57 7.45 -8.42
CA ALA A 136 14.14 8.78 -8.19
C ALA A 136 15.32 9.12 -9.12
N GLY A 137 16.01 8.11 -9.65
CA GLY A 137 17.21 8.30 -10.47
C GLY A 137 18.45 8.73 -9.66
N THR A 138 18.40 8.56 -8.34
CA THR A 138 19.52 8.87 -7.45
C THR A 138 20.71 7.96 -7.74
N SER A 139 21.88 8.57 -7.99
CA SER A 139 23.10 7.81 -8.35
C SER A 139 23.53 6.90 -7.19
N GLY A 140 23.80 5.63 -7.50
CA GLY A 140 24.20 4.62 -6.52
C GLY A 140 23.07 4.16 -5.59
N LYS A 141 21.80 4.37 -6.00
CA LYS A 141 20.59 4.05 -5.23
C LYS A 141 19.53 3.38 -6.12
N THR A 142 19.84 2.19 -6.62
CA THR A 142 18.98 1.43 -7.53
C THR A 142 17.70 0.93 -6.83
N LEU A 143 17.75 0.73 -5.51
CA LEU A 143 16.65 0.18 -4.73
C LEU A 143 16.16 1.14 -3.63
N ILE A 144 14.92 0.91 -3.19
CA ILE A 144 14.35 1.38 -1.94
C ILE A 144 14.20 0.16 -1.03
N GLU A 145 14.66 0.24 0.21
CA GLU A 145 14.49 -0.79 1.23
C GLU A 145 13.39 -0.36 2.19
N CYS A 146 12.38 -1.22 2.39
CA CYS A 146 11.33 -1.06 3.38
C CYS A 146 11.43 -2.16 4.44
N ASN A 147 11.61 -1.81 5.71
CA ASN A 147 11.83 -2.78 6.80
C ASN A 147 10.59 -3.03 7.68
N GLY A 148 9.44 -2.50 7.30
CA GLY A 148 8.21 -2.54 8.09
C GLY A 148 8.08 -1.43 9.14
N THR A 149 9.06 -0.54 9.24
CA THR A 149 9.01 0.69 10.06
C THR A 149 9.27 1.94 9.23
N GLU A 150 10.17 1.85 8.26
CA GLU A 150 10.50 2.90 7.30
C GLU A 150 10.87 2.31 5.93
N CYS A 151 10.79 3.16 4.91
CA CYS A 151 11.22 2.94 3.54
C CYS A 151 12.25 4.01 3.15
N VAL A 152 13.45 3.58 2.77
CA VAL A 152 14.59 4.46 2.50
C VAL A 152 15.32 4.07 1.22
N GLU A 153 15.93 5.04 0.55
CA GLU A 153 16.82 4.76 -0.58
C GLU A 153 18.02 3.91 -0.14
N PHE A 154 18.12 2.71 -0.71
CA PHE A 154 19.13 1.73 -0.37
C PHE A 154 20.41 1.98 -1.15
N ALA A 155 21.55 2.02 -0.46
CA ALA A 155 22.86 2.16 -1.11
C ALA A 155 23.17 0.93 -1.97
N ASP A 156 23.58 1.14 -3.21
CA ASP A 156 24.05 0.05 -4.05
C ASP A 156 25.25 -0.63 -3.37
N VAL A 157 25.14 -1.94 -3.17
CA VAL A 157 26.19 -2.78 -2.59
C VAL A 157 26.62 -3.83 -3.60
N GLU A 158 27.92 -4.01 -3.80
CA GLU A 158 28.42 -4.93 -4.84
C GLU A 158 28.51 -6.38 -4.37
N THR A 159 28.31 -6.64 -3.07
CA THR A 159 28.46 -7.97 -2.48
C THR A 159 27.32 -8.31 -1.54
N TYR A 160 26.96 -9.58 -1.51
CA TYR A 160 26.00 -10.11 -0.54
C TYR A 160 26.64 -10.22 0.85
N SER A 161 25.88 -9.84 1.88
CA SER A 161 26.23 -10.15 3.27
C SER A 161 25.59 -11.44 3.78
N GLY A 162 24.68 -12.04 3.01
CA GLY A 162 24.07 -13.34 3.27
C GLY A 162 22.78 -13.58 2.48
N ILE A 163 22.15 -14.73 2.74
CA ILE A 163 20.82 -15.04 2.20
C ILE A 163 19.81 -14.02 2.72
N GLY A 164 18.96 -13.52 1.82
CA GLY A 164 17.99 -12.45 2.09
C GLY A 164 18.51 -11.04 1.79
N THR A 165 19.78 -10.88 1.39
CA THR A 165 20.35 -9.58 1.02
C THR A 165 20.46 -9.39 -0.48
N VAL A 166 20.57 -8.13 -0.89
CA VAL A 166 20.71 -7.73 -2.28
C VAL A 166 22.15 -7.38 -2.62
N LYS A 167 22.48 -7.46 -3.90
CA LYS A 167 23.62 -6.76 -4.51
C LYS A 167 23.14 -5.98 -5.73
N VAL A 168 23.92 -5.00 -6.13
CA VAL A 168 23.74 -4.25 -7.37
C VAL A 168 25.04 -4.35 -8.17
N THR A 169 24.93 -4.73 -9.44
CA THR A 169 26.07 -4.84 -10.37
C THR A 169 25.60 -4.39 -11.74
N ASP A 170 26.36 -3.50 -12.37
CA ASP A 170 26.02 -2.92 -13.69
C ASP A 170 24.61 -2.30 -13.75
N GLY A 171 24.13 -1.74 -12.64
CA GLY A 171 22.79 -1.16 -12.52
C GLY A 171 21.65 -2.17 -12.39
N HIS A 172 21.97 -3.46 -12.29
CA HIS A 172 21.00 -4.53 -12.04
C HIS A 172 21.04 -4.97 -10.58
N ALA A 173 19.87 -5.03 -9.96
CA ALA A 173 19.71 -5.49 -8.58
C ALA A 173 19.37 -6.98 -8.54
N PHE A 174 19.97 -7.71 -7.60
CA PHE A 174 19.76 -9.16 -7.44
C PHE A 174 19.57 -9.50 -5.97
N LEU A 175 18.54 -10.27 -5.64
CA LEU A 175 18.30 -10.80 -4.30
C LEU A 175 18.88 -12.21 -4.17
N CYS A 176 19.67 -12.47 -3.12
CA CYS A 176 20.06 -13.83 -2.80
C CYS A 176 18.94 -14.54 -2.02
N VAL A 177 18.37 -15.60 -2.59
CA VAL A 177 17.23 -16.34 -2.03
C VAL A 177 17.60 -17.72 -1.46
N ASP A 178 18.74 -18.29 -1.87
CA ASP A 178 19.23 -19.58 -1.36
C ASP A 178 20.78 -19.62 -1.38
N VAL A 179 21.37 -20.70 -0.87
CA VAL A 179 22.82 -20.94 -0.97
C VAL A 179 23.32 -20.82 -2.42
N GLY A 180 24.55 -20.33 -2.58
CA GLY A 180 25.12 -20.09 -3.91
C GLY A 180 24.73 -18.74 -4.53
N CYS A 181 24.60 -17.69 -3.71
CA CYS A 181 24.58 -16.30 -4.18
C CYS A 181 25.81 -16.05 -5.10
N ASN A 182 25.66 -15.30 -6.20
CA ASN A 182 26.56 -15.23 -7.37
C ASN A 182 26.42 -16.38 -8.38
N GLY A 183 25.26 -17.02 -8.41
CA GLY A 183 24.96 -18.14 -9.31
C GLY A 183 23.49 -18.52 -9.26
N ALA A 184 23.18 -19.81 -9.11
CA ALA A 184 21.79 -20.29 -9.12
C ALA A 184 20.95 -19.82 -7.91
N GLY A 185 21.59 -19.31 -6.85
CA GLY A 185 20.92 -18.85 -5.62
C GLY A 185 20.41 -17.41 -5.66
N GLU A 186 20.60 -16.66 -6.76
CA GLU A 186 20.14 -15.28 -6.89
C GLU A 186 19.04 -15.11 -7.92
N VAL A 187 18.20 -14.09 -7.71
CA VAL A 187 17.12 -13.72 -8.60
C VAL A 187 17.19 -12.22 -8.84
N GLU A 188 17.17 -11.81 -10.10
CA GLU A 188 17.16 -10.39 -10.47
C GLU A 188 15.84 -9.73 -10.05
N ILE A 189 15.95 -8.55 -9.44
CA ILE A 189 14.82 -7.68 -9.12
C ILE A 189 14.59 -6.80 -10.36
N LYS A 190 13.55 -7.12 -11.12
CA LYS A 190 13.15 -6.41 -12.35
C LYS A 190 11.66 -6.54 -12.58
N THR A 191 11.13 -5.74 -13.49
CA THR A 191 9.74 -5.91 -13.97
C THR A 191 9.55 -7.28 -14.62
N LEU A 192 8.42 -7.93 -14.33
CA LEU A 192 8.11 -9.29 -14.78
C LEU A 192 6.79 -9.36 -15.53
N SER A 193 6.65 -10.31 -16.46
CA SER A 193 5.36 -10.61 -17.09
C SER A 193 4.41 -11.37 -16.14
N THR A 194 4.98 -12.21 -15.27
CA THR A 194 4.28 -13.01 -14.26
C THR A 194 5.02 -12.93 -12.93
N PRO A 195 4.32 -12.77 -11.79
CA PRO A 195 4.97 -12.78 -10.49
C PRO A 195 5.68 -14.10 -10.23
N ILE A 196 6.79 -14.04 -9.51
CA ILE A 196 7.57 -15.20 -9.09
C ILE A 196 7.54 -15.27 -7.57
N TYR A 197 7.29 -16.45 -7.03
CA TYR A 197 7.30 -16.71 -5.59
C TYR A 197 8.57 -17.49 -5.25
N LYS A 198 9.29 -17.03 -4.22
CA LYS A 198 10.50 -17.70 -3.73
C LYS A 198 10.46 -17.83 -2.23
N THR A 199 10.98 -18.94 -1.73
CA THR A 199 11.26 -19.11 -0.31
C THR A 199 12.70 -18.69 -0.07
N ILE A 200 12.91 -17.76 0.86
CA ILE A 200 14.23 -17.41 1.37
C ILE A 200 14.48 -18.28 2.60
N ARG A 201 15.41 -19.23 2.47
CA ARG A 201 15.70 -20.23 3.51
C ARG A 201 16.63 -19.67 4.56
N SER A 202 16.22 -19.72 5.83
CA SER A 202 17.08 -19.32 6.96
C SER A 202 17.74 -17.93 6.78
N GLY A 203 17.06 -17.01 6.10
CA GLY A 203 17.56 -15.68 5.74
C GLY A 203 17.23 -14.65 6.81
N ASN A 204 18.24 -14.26 7.61
CA ASN A 204 18.06 -13.33 8.73
C ASN A 204 18.12 -11.84 8.33
N LEU A 205 18.28 -11.56 7.04
CA LEU A 205 18.67 -10.22 6.57
C LEU A 205 17.69 -9.63 5.56
N PHE A 206 16.61 -10.34 5.21
CA PHE A 206 15.56 -9.74 4.39
C PHE A 206 14.83 -8.64 5.19
N PRO A 207 14.49 -7.49 4.57
CA PRO A 207 13.89 -6.37 5.28
C PRO A 207 12.65 -6.76 6.07
N GLY A 208 12.64 -6.46 7.37
CA GLY A 208 11.51 -6.68 8.27
C GLY A 208 11.20 -8.16 8.60
N SER A 209 12.07 -9.10 8.24
CA SER A 209 11.88 -10.52 8.55
C SER A 209 12.29 -10.87 9.99
N PRO A 210 11.51 -11.68 10.73
CA PRO A 210 11.95 -12.26 11.99
C PRO A 210 13.14 -13.20 11.76
N ARG A 211 14.04 -13.29 12.75
CA ARG A 211 15.22 -14.15 12.67
C ARG A 211 14.81 -15.63 12.69
N ALA A 212 15.53 -16.45 11.92
CA ALA A 212 15.57 -17.91 11.96
C ALA A 212 14.36 -18.68 11.39
N THR A 213 13.50 -18.05 10.57
CA THR A 213 12.43 -18.76 9.86
C THR A 213 12.58 -18.61 8.35
N ASP A 214 12.15 -19.63 7.61
CA ASP A 214 11.93 -19.51 6.18
C ASP A 214 10.81 -18.51 5.92
N ILE A 215 11.02 -17.61 4.97
CA ILE A 215 10.03 -16.63 4.55
C ILE A 215 9.69 -16.81 3.07
N THR A 216 8.47 -16.47 2.70
CA THR A 216 8.08 -16.41 1.29
C THR A 216 8.07 -14.96 0.85
N VAL A 217 8.74 -14.69 -0.27
CA VAL A 217 8.73 -13.38 -0.92
C VAL A 217 8.10 -13.50 -2.31
N LYS A 218 7.44 -12.43 -2.73
CA LYS A 218 6.91 -12.28 -4.08
C LYS A 218 7.75 -11.26 -4.83
N PHE A 219 8.29 -11.67 -5.97
CA PHE A 219 8.77 -10.77 -7.00
C PHE A 219 7.57 -10.43 -7.87
N ASP A 220 7.07 -9.21 -7.76
CA ASP A 220 5.87 -8.80 -8.48
C ASP A 220 6.22 -8.18 -9.84
N LYS A 221 5.20 -7.99 -10.68
CA LYS A 221 5.38 -7.49 -12.05
C LYS A 221 6.00 -6.11 -12.11
N ASP A 222 5.82 -5.32 -11.06
CA ASP A 222 6.35 -3.96 -10.92
C ASP A 222 7.85 -3.90 -10.60
N GLY A 223 8.51 -5.05 -10.42
CA GLY A 223 9.91 -5.08 -10.00
C GLY A 223 10.10 -4.81 -8.51
N SER A 224 9.04 -4.89 -7.72
CA SER A 224 9.16 -5.04 -6.28
C SER A 224 9.43 -6.49 -5.89
N VAL A 225 10.16 -6.67 -4.79
CA VAL A 225 10.21 -7.92 -4.05
C VAL A 225 9.83 -7.67 -2.61
N PHE A 226 8.72 -8.25 -2.16
CA PHE A 226 8.22 -8.01 -0.80
C PHE A 226 7.86 -9.29 -0.08
N LEU A 227 7.95 -9.21 1.25
CA LEU A 227 7.57 -10.28 2.15
C LEU A 227 6.08 -10.55 2.01
N LEU A 228 5.73 -11.82 1.79
CA LEU A 228 4.38 -12.30 1.94
C LEU A 228 4.15 -12.63 3.41
N ASP A 229 3.92 -11.61 4.22
CA ASP A 229 3.43 -11.81 5.58
C ASP A 229 1.90 -11.87 5.60
N PRO A 230 1.31 -12.73 6.46
CA PRO A 230 -0.11 -12.61 6.73
C PRO A 230 -0.35 -11.21 7.30
N ILE A 231 -1.24 -10.47 6.65
CA ILE A 231 -1.71 -9.21 7.19
C ILE A 231 -2.35 -9.55 8.53
N ASN A 232 -1.77 -9.03 9.61
CA ASN A 232 -2.24 -9.27 10.96
C ASN A 232 -2.60 -7.91 11.53
N TYR A 233 -3.80 -7.43 11.21
CA TYR A 233 -4.36 -6.28 11.90
C TYR A 233 -4.64 -6.72 13.34
N GLY A 234 -3.65 -6.54 14.21
CA GLY A 234 -3.65 -6.96 15.62
C GLY A 234 -4.74 -6.32 16.48
N SER A 235 -5.67 -5.59 15.87
CA SER A 235 -6.92 -5.25 16.51
C SER A 235 -8.07 -5.45 15.53
N THR A 236 -8.96 -6.38 15.84
CA THR A 236 -10.37 -6.35 15.42
C THR A 236 -11.12 -5.15 16.05
N ALA A 237 -10.40 -4.08 16.46
CA ALA A 237 -10.99 -2.90 17.06
C ALA A 237 -11.98 -2.26 16.07
N GLY A 238 -13.25 -2.27 16.45
CA GLY A 238 -14.34 -1.71 15.64
C GLY A 238 -15.15 -2.72 14.83
N ILE A 239 -14.87 -4.02 14.90
CA ILE A 239 -15.80 -5.07 14.45
C ILE A 239 -16.47 -5.70 15.66
N THR A 240 -17.67 -5.20 15.95
CA THR A 240 -18.58 -5.74 16.96
C THR A 240 -19.89 -6.07 16.27
N GLU A 241 -20.40 -7.28 16.48
CA GLU A 241 -21.76 -7.64 16.10
C GLU A 241 -22.55 -7.90 17.37
N THR A 242 -23.87 -7.70 17.28
CA THR A 242 -24.79 -7.96 18.39
C THR A 242 -25.53 -9.29 18.23
N THR A 243 -25.21 -10.05 17.17
CA THR A 243 -25.90 -11.27 16.80
C THR A 243 -24.91 -12.37 16.45
N VAL A 244 -25.16 -13.57 16.98
CA VAL A 244 -24.43 -14.80 16.63
C VAL A 244 -24.44 -14.99 15.12
N GLY A 245 -23.28 -15.35 14.58
CA GLY A 245 -23.16 -15.64 13.16
C GLY A 245 -21.75 -15.50 12.65
N THR A 246 -21.60 -15.82 11.38
CA THR A 246 -20.40 -15.57 10.61
C THR A 246 -20.57 -14.26 9.86
N TYR A 247 -19.50 -13.47 9.76
CA TYR A 247 -19.45 -12.22 9.01
C TYR A 247 -18.11 -12.13 8.27
N VAL A 248 -18.10 -11.41 7.15
CA VAL A 248 -16.88 -11.15 6.38
C VAL A 248 -16.63 -9.66 6.36
N TYR A 249 -15.47 -9.24 6.86
CA TYR A 249 -15.04 -7.85 6.89
C TYR A 249 -13.86 -7.64 5.97
N PHE A 250 -13.78 -6.46 5.39
CA PHE A 250 -12.71 -6.07 4.48
C PHE A 250 -11.97 -4.89 5.09
N PHE A 251 -10.65 -4.89 4.97
CA PHE A 251 -9.79 -3.83 5.46
C PHE A 251 -8.83 -3.39 4.35
N ASP A 252 -8.62 -2.09 4.22
CA ASP A 252 -7.56 -1.54 3.36
C ASP A 252 -6.17 -1.82 3.94
N MET A 253 -5.10 -1.39 3.26
CA MET A 253 -3.71 -1.60 3.70
C MET A 253 -3.32 -0.82 4.97
N ASN A 254 -4.14 0.16 5.38
CA ASN A 254 -3.94 0.96 6.58
C ASN A 254 -4.71 0.38 7.78
N GLY A 255 -5.45 -0.71 7.60
CA GLY A 255 -6.28 -1.32 8.62
C GLY A 255 -7.64 -0.65 8.81
N ASN A 256 -8.05 0.24 7.90
CA ASN A 256 -9.40 0.81 7.93
C ASN A 256 -10.40 -0.18 7.34
N ARG A 257 -11.56 -0.32 7.97
CA ARG A 257 -12.66 -1.12 7.43
C ARG A 257 -13.17 -0.49 6.13
N VAL A 258 -13.31 -1.29 5.09
CA VAL A 258 -13.89 -0.90 3.81
C VAL A 258 -15.17 -1.68 3.54
N ASN A 259 -16.14 -1.03 2.91
CA ASN A 259 -17.35 -1.70 2.46
C ASN A 259 -17.09 -2.31 1.08
N PRO A 260 -17.23 -3.64 0.92
CA PRO A 260 -17.04 -4.27 -0.37
C PRO A 260 -18.16 -3.91 -1.36
N PRO A 261 -17.88 -3.83 -2.68
CA PRO A 261 -18.92 -3.82 -3.70
C PRO A 261 -19.66 -5.17 -3.71
N THR A 262 -20.83 -5.19 -4.35
CA THR A 262 -21.61 -6.43 -4.53
C THR A 262 -20.92 -7.46 -5.42
N SER A 263 -19.99 -7.03 -6.29
CA SER A 263 -19.20 -7.89 -7.18
C SER A 263 -17.96 -7.15 -7.70
N GLY A 264 -16.95 -7.88 -8.14
CA GLY A 264 -15.75 -7.34 -8.79
C GLY A 264 -14.48 -7.51 -7.96
N THR A 265 -13.38 -6.91 -8.44
CA THR A 265 -12.09 -6.98 -7.76
C THR A 265 -11.89 -5.76 -6.86
N LEU A 266 -11.50 -6.03 -5.63
CA LEU A 266 -11.03 -5.07 -4.65
C LEU A 266 -9.50 -5.17 -4.59
N PRO A 267 -8.74 -4.27 -5.24
CA PRO A 267 -7.30 -4.25 -5.07
C PRO A 267 -6.93 -3.83 -3.65
N ASN A 268 -5.77 -4.26 -3.16
CA ASN A 268 -5.18 -3.74 -1.92
C ASN A 268 -6.04 -3.88 -0.64
N VAL A 269 -6.89 -4.91 -0.58
CA VAL A 269 -7.67 -5.23 0.63
C VAL A 269 -7.34 -6.61 1.18
N SER A 270 -7.56 -6.79 2.48
CA SER A 270 -7.65 -8.11 3.11
C SER A 270 -9.05 -8.36 3.61
N ALA A 271 -9.51 -9.60 3.54
CA ALA A 271 -10.75 -10.01 4.18
C ALA A 271 -10.50 -10.91 5.39
N TYR A 272 -11.36 -10.77 6.40
CA TYR A 272 -11.41 -11.64 7.57
C TYR A 272 -12.80 -12.21 7.69
N GLN A 273 -12.87 -13.52 7.93
CA GLN A 273 -14.09 -14.20 8.32
C GLN A 273 -14.10 -14.30 9.85
N CYS A 274 -15.07 -13.63 10.47
CA CYS A 274 -15.26 -13.63 11.91
C CYS A 274 -16.49 -14.44 12.28
N GLU A 275 -16.34 -15.31 13.25
CA GLU A 275 -17.42 -16.06 13.87
C GLU A 275 -17.70 -15.45 15.25
N TYR A 276 -18.95 -15.09 15.50
CA TYR A 276 -19.43 -14.63 16.80
C TYR A 276 -20.29 -15.74 17.41
N LYS A 277 -19.90 -16.23 18.57
CA LYS A 277 -20.62 -17.26 19.33
C LYS A 277 -21.14 -16.70 20.64
N GLU A 278 -22.33 -17.13 21.03
CA GLU A 278 -22.81 -16.91 22.39
C GLU A 278 -21.90 -17.65 23.36
N THR A 279 -21.45 -16.91 24.38
CA THR A 279 -20.76 -17.45 25.54
C THR A 279 -21.47 -17.00 26.81
N ASP A 280 -21.38 -17.85 27.83
CA ASP A 280 -21.85 -17.51 29.18
C ASP A 280 -21.06 -16.29 29.65
N ASN A 281 -21.78 -15.21 29.98
CA ASN A 281 -21.14 -14.02 30.51
C ASN A 281 -20.65 -14.32 31.94
N GLU A 282 -19.39 -14.01 32.24
CA GLU A 282 -18.77 -14.26 33.55
C GLU A 282 -19.46 -13.50 34.71
N LEU A 283 -20.42 -12.62 34.39
CA LEU A 283 -21.13 -11.75 35.33
C LEU A 283 -22.44 -12.33 35.90
N ASP A 284 -22.90 -13.52 35.46
CA ASP A 284 -24.12 -14.21 35.95
C ASP A 284 -25.38 -13.30 35.99
N ASP A 285 -25.45 -12.31 35.10
CA ASP A 285 -26.52 -11.31 35.02
C ASP A 285 -27.57 -11.63 33.93
N GLY A 286 -27.44 -12.78 33.28
CA GLY A 286 -28.32 -13.22 32.19
C GLY A 286 -28.11 -12.50 30.86
N THR A 287 -27.08 -11.66 30.73
CA THR A 287 -26.68 -11.09 29.43
C THR A 287 -25.73 -12.04 28.71
N LEU A 288 -25.88 -12.19 27.40
CA LEU A 288 -25.02 -13.06 26.58
C LEU A 288 -23.76 -12.29 26.17
N ALA A 289 -22.58 -12.87 26.38
CA ALA A 289 -21.35 -12.36 25.79
C ALA A 289 -21.18 -12.96 24.38
N LEU A 290 -20.59 -12.20 23.46
CA LEU A 290 -20.22 -12.72 22.14
C LEU A 290 -18.71 -12.88 22.08
N GLU A 291 -18.25 -14.13 22.01
CA GLU A 291 -16.85 -14.43 21.73
C GLU A 291 -16.61 -14.30 20.22
N GLN A 292 -15.60 -13.50 19.86
CA GLN A 292 -15.20 -13.25 18.49
C GLN A 292 -13.96 -14.05 18.13
N HIS A 293 -14.06 -14.86 17.07
CA HIS A 293 -12.92 -15.53 16.47
C HIS A 293 -12.81 -15.16 14.99
N CYS A 294 -11.75 -14.44 14.62
CA CYS A 294 -11.51 -13.99 13.25
C CYS A 294 -10.34 -14.72 12.62
N VAL A 295 -10.53 -15.19 11.39
CA VAL A 295 -9.48 -15.80 10.57
C VAL A 295 -9.36 -15.03 9.27
N GLN A 296 -8.13 -14.74 8.85
CA GLN A 296 -7.87 -14.12 7.56
C GLN A 296 -8.34 -15.05 6.44
N VAL A 297 -9.09 -14.50 5.48
CA VAL A 297 -9.54 -15.26 4.32
C VAL A 297 -8.35 -15.50 3.38
N LYS A 298 -7.97 -16.76 3.22
CA LYS A 298 -7.02 -17.25 2.21
C LYS A 298 -7.74 -18.28 1.34
N GLY A 299 -7.97 -17.95 0.07
CA GLY A 299 -8.88 -18.67 -0.80
C GLY A 299 -10.29 -18.10 -0.70
N PHE A 300 -11.30 -18.95 -0.54
CA PHE A 300 -12.71 -18.56 -0.65
C PHE A 300 -13.41 -18.48 0.71
N ALA A 301 -14.26 -17.47 0.89
CA ALA A 301 -15.22 -17.39 1.99
C ALA A 301 -16.60 -16.94 1.46
N LYS A 302 -17.67 -17.51 1.98
CA LYS A 302 -19.04 -17.10 1.63
C LYS A 302 -19.38 -15.80 2.33
N ILE A 303 -19.98 -14.84 1.62
CA ILE A 303 -20.53 -13.63 2.21
C ILE A 303 -21.94 -13.94 2.77
N PRO A 304 -22.13 -13.92 4.09
CA PRO A 304 -23.39 -14.28 4.75
C PRO A 304 -24.56 -13.43 4.27
N GLY A 305 -25.75 -14.03 4.16
CA GLY A 305 -26.95 -13.35 3.65
C GLY A 305 -26.97 -13.08 2.14
N THR A 306 -25.94 -13.51 1.39
CA THR A 306 -25.84 -13.31 -0.06
C THR A 306 -25.51 -14.61 -0.80
N SER A 307 -25.61 -14.59 -2.13
CA SER A 307 -25.09 -15.63 -3.03
C SER A 307 -23.62 -15.39 -3.44
N ASN A 308 -22.97 -14.39 -2.83
CA ASN A 308 -21.62 -13.98 -3.19
C ASN A 308 -20.57 -14.69 -2.34
N PHE A 309 -19.41 -14.86 -2.94
CA PHE A 309 -18.20 -15.39 -2.32
C PHE A 309 -17.09 -14.38 -2.52
N VAL A 310 -16.24 -14.25 -1.51
CA VAL A 310 -14.98 -13.53 -1.62
C VAL A 310 -13.87 -14.55 -1.85
N GLN A 311 -12.98 -14.25 -2.79
CA GLN A 311 -11.74 -14.95 -3.02
C GLN A 311 -10.58 -13.99 -2.74
N CYS A 312 -9.81 -14.22 -1.69
CA CYS A 312 -8.62 -13.44 -1.37
C CYS A 312 -7.40 -14.35 -1.46
N SER A 313 -6.24 -13.83 -1.88
CA SER A 313 -5.01 -14.59 -1.68
C SER A 313 -4.53 -14.51 -0.21
N GLY A 314 -4.99 -13.50 0.52
CA GLY A 314 -4.57 -13.18 1.89
C GLY A 314 -3.21 -12.50 1.97
N TRP A 315 -2.70 -12.02 0.84
CA TRP A 315 -1.42 -11.33 0.74
C TRP A 315 -1.61 -9.84 0.46
N ARG A 316 -0.68 -9.03 0.96
CA ARG A 316 -0.63 -7.59 0.66
C ARG A 316 -0.51 -7.37 -0.86
N ARG A 317 -1.15 -6.30 -1.37
CA ARG A 317 -1.25 -5.91 -2.79
C ARG A 317 -2.02 -6.84 -3.74
N GLU A 318 -2.45 -8.02 -3.31
CA GLU A 318 -3.18 -8.93 -4.21
C GLU A 318 -4.70 -8.75 -4.15
N GLY A 319 -5.20 -8.20 -3.03
CA GLY A 319 -6.60 -7.88 -2.87
C GLY A 319 -7.52 -9.09 -2.77
N CYS A 320 -8.80 -8.84 -3.02
CA CYS A 320 -9.86 -9.84 -3.00
C CYS A 320 -10.78 -9.68 -4.22
N THR A 321 -11.37 -10.76 -4.70
CA THR A 321 -12.40 -10.71 -5.76
C THR A 321 -13.71 -11.23 -5.20
N ILE A 322 -14.80 -10.51 -5.46
CA ILE A 322 -16.15 -10.90 -5.05
C ILE A 322 -16.89 -11.39 -6.28
N THR A 323 -17.31 -12.65 -6.23
CA THR A 323 -18.01 -13.33 -7.30
C THR A 323 -19.33 -13.89 -6.82
N THR A 324 -20.36 -13.75 -7.64
CA THR A 324 -21.63 -14.45 -7.44
C THR A 324 -21.52 -15.83 -8.06
N LEU A 325 -21.79 -16.88 -7.30
CA LEU A 325 -21.89 -18.20 -7.92
C LEU A 325 -23.18 -18.27 -8.73
N LYS A 326 -23.05 -18.61 -10.01
CA LYS A 326 -24.17 -19.12 -10.79
C LYS A 326 -24.30 -20.62 -10.51
N SER A 327 -25.51 -21.14 -10.60
CA SER A 327 -25.74 -22.59 -10.64
C SER A 327 -24.82 -23.18 -11.71
N CYS A 328 -24.17 -24.30 -11.38
CA CYS A 328 -23.40 -25.04 -12.38
C CYS A 328 -24.34 -25.43 -13.52
N ASP A 329 -23.92 -25.23 -14.76
CA ASP A 329 -24.61 -25.88 -15.87
C ASP A 329 -24.53 -27.40 -15.65
N PRO A 330 -25.52 -28.19 -16.11
CA PRO A 330 -25.58 -29.65 -15.85
C PRO A 330 -24.33 -30.44 -16.26
N GLU A 331 -23.43 -29.84 -17.05
CA GLU A 331 -22.18 -30.42 -17.55
C GLU A 331 -20.90 -29.84 -16.89
N ASP A 332 -21.02 -28.83 -16.02
CA ASP A 332 -19.88 -28.27 -15.30
C ASP A 332 -19.77 -28.92 -13.91
N GLU A 333 -18.89 -29.92 -13.78
CA GLU A 333 -18.57 -30.59 -12.50
C GLU A 333 -17.84 -29.64 -11.53
N GLY A 334 -18.54 -28.65 -10.99
CA GLY A 334 -18.05 -27.83 -9.87
C GLY A 334 -16.85 -26.94 -10.19
N LYS A 335 -16.73 -26.44 -11.43
CA LYS A 335 -15.69 -25.44 -11.76
C LYS A 335 -16.02 -24.09 -11.12
N LEU A 336 -15.29 -23.78 -10.05
CA LEU A 336 -15.24 -22.44 -9.45
C LEU A 336 -14.26 -21.55 -10.23
N GLY A 337 -14.75 -20.93 -11.31
CA GLY A 337 -13.99 -19.97 -12.12
C GLY A 337 -13.07 -20.59 -13.17
N THR A 338 -12.38 -19.72 -13.93
CA THR A 338 -11.44 -20.08 -15.02
C THR A 338 -9.98 -20.18 -14.57
N GLY A 339 -9.72 -20.05 -13.27
CA GLY A 339 -8.36 -20.06 -12.71
C GLY A 339 -7.78 -21.48 -12.61
N ASN A 340 -6.47 -21.59 -12.83
CA ASN A 340 -5.74 -22.83 -12.59
C ASN A 340 -5.86 -23.23 -11.12
N LYS A 341 -6.25 -24.49 -10.86
CA LYS A 341 -6.13 -25.10 -9.53
C LYS A 341 -4.66 -24.99 -9.11
N ILE A 342 -4.40 -24.37 -7.97
CA ILE A 342 -3.11 -24.58 -7.29
C ILE A 342 -3.16 -26.01 -6.77
N VAL A 343 -2.33 -26.87 -7.35
CA VAL A 343 -2.07 -28.25 -6.91
C VAL A 343 -0.97 -28.21 -5.87
#